data_AF-A0A8T6W6F8-F1
#
_entry.id   AF-A0A8T6W6F8-F1
#
_cell.length_a   1.000
_cell.length_b   1.000
_cell.length_c   1.000
_cell.angle_alpha   90.00
_cell.angle_beta   90.00
_cell.angle_gamma   90.00
#
_symmetry.space_group_name_H-M   'P 1'
#
loop_
_entity.id
_entity.type
_entity.pdbx_description
1 polymer ?
#
loop_
_entity_poly.entity_id
_entity_poly.type
_entity_poly.pdbx_seq_one_letter_code
_entity_poly.pdbx_strand_id
1 'polypeptide(L)'
;NYFNDGSRFDVKISYVYDEPELKGTAGSVLNAYKHGAVNAKDTLLVYYGDILTNMGLKDLLRYHQDQRSSATVALASGFTVRVGLADMEEDGK
;
A
#
# COMPACT_ATOMS: atom_id res chain seq x y z
N ASN A 1 -8.70 11.19 -16.06
CA ASN A 1 -8.82 10.67 -14.68
C ASN A 1 -10.20 10.07 -14.49
N TYR A 2 -10.32 8.77 -14.20
CA TYR A 2 -11.63 8.12 -13.99
C TYR A 2 -12.33 8.63 -12.71
N PHE A 3 -11.57 8.81 -11.62
CA PHE A 3 -12.07 9.23 -10.32
C PHE A 3 -12.09 10.75 -10.08
N ASN A 4 -11.47 11.54 -10.98
CA ASN A 4 -11.31 13.00 -10.83
C ASN A 4 -10.78 13.36 -9.43
N ASP A 5 -11.37 14.37 -8.78
CA ASP A 5 -11.01 14.81 -7.43
C ASP A 5 -11.66 13.99 -6.31
N GLY A 6 -12.47 12.98 -6.63
CA GLY A 6 -13.17 12.15 -5.66
C GLY A 6 -14.48 12.73 -5.11
N SER A 7 -14.85 13.96 -5.47
CA SER A 7 -16.03 14.66 -4.92
C SER A 7 -17.33 13.86 -5.03
N ARG A 8 -17.51 13.08 -6.11
CA ARG A 8 -18.67 12.19 -6.31
C ARG A 8 -18.83 11.10 -5.24
N PHE A 9 -17.77 10.82 -4.48
CA PHE A 9 -17.74 9.83 -3.41
C PHE A 9 -17.55 10.46 -2.03
N ASP A 10 -17.67 11.79 -1.92
CA ASP A 10 -17.43 12.55 -0.69
C ASP A 10 -16.01 12.36 -0.10
N VAL A 11 -15.03 12.25 -1.00
CA VAL A 11 -13.60 12.16 -0.64
C VAL A 11 -12.77 13.13 -1.48
N LYS A 12 -11.56 13.43 -1.01
CA LYS A 12 -10.55 14.18 -1.76
C LYS A 12 -9.49 13.21 -2.29
N ILE A 13 -9.33 13.16 -3.61
CA ILE A 13 -8.28 12.39 -4.29
C ILE A 13 -7.24 13.37 -4.84
N SER A 14 -5.97 13.06 -4.62
CA SER A 14 -4.84 13.77 -5.20
C SER A 14 -3.93 12.76 -5.89
N TYR A 15 -3.32 13.16 -7.00
CA TYR A 15 -2.46 12.31 -7.81
C TYR A 15 -1.05 12.87 -7.77
N VAL A 16 -0.07 11.99 -7.55
CA VAL A 16 1.35 12.30 -7.62
C VAL A 16 1.93 11.40 -8.71
N TYR A 17 2.62 11.98 -9.67
CA TYR A 17 3.33 11.21 -10.69
C TYR A 17 4.58 10.58 -10.10
N ASP A 18 4.86 9.33 -10.46
CA ASP A 18 6.05 8.62 -9.96
C ASP A 18 7.35 9.28 -10.44
N GLU A 19 8.32 9.35 -9.54
CA GLU A 19 9.70 9.71 -9.85
C GLU A 19 10.53 8.44 -10.09
N PRO A 20 11.13 8.24 -11.28
CA PRO A 20 11.86 7.00 -11.62
C PRO A 20 13.03 6.66 -10.67
N GLU A 21 13.58 7.68 -9.99
CA GLU A 21 14.65 7.53 -9.01
C GLU A 21 14.15 7.02 -7.65
N LEU A 22 12.88 7.27 -7.32
CA LEU A 22 12.24 6.89 -6.05
C LEU A 22 11.45 5.59 -6.22
N LYS A 23 12.18 4.47 -6.32
CA LYS A 23 11.58 3.16 -6.57
C LYS A 23 10.99 2.51 -5.33
N GLY A 24 9.98 1.67 -5.56
CA GLY A 24 9.33 0.86 -4.54
C GLY A 24 8.39 1.66 -3.63
N THR A 25 7.67 0.94 -2.77
CA THR A 25 6.59 1.50 -1.96
C THR A 25 7.03 2.65 -1.05
N ALA A 26 8.17 2.49 -0.37
CA ALA A 26 8.72 3.56 0.46
C ALA A 26 9.13 4.79 -0.37
N GLY A 27 9.64 4.57 -1.59
CA GLY A 27 9.95 5.62 -2.56
C GLY A 27 8.71 6.40 -2.97
N SER A 28 7.59 5.72 -3.26
CA SER A 28 6.31 6.38 -3.58
C SER A 28 5.77 7.22 -2.41
N VAL A 29 5.91 6.76 -1.16
CA VAL A 29 5.53 7.55 0.02
C VAL A 29 6.42 8.79 0.17
N LEU A 30 7.74 8.65 -0.03
CA LEU A 30 8.66 9.78 -0.03
C LEU A 30 8.35 10.78 -1.14
N ASN A 31 8.00 10.29 -2.34
CA ASN A 31 7.60 11.11 -3.47
C ASN A 31 6.35 11.95 -3.14
N ALA A 32 5.33 11.32 -2.55
CA ALA A 32 4.12 12.01 -2.10
C ALA A 32 4.41 13.07 -1.03
N TYR A 33 5.33 12.79 -0.10
CA TYR A 33 5.79 13.76 0.90
C TYR A 33 6.49 14.96 0.26
N LYS A 34 7.44 14.73 -0.66
CA LYS A 34 8.15 15.81 -1.38
C LYS A 34 7.21 16.73 -2.16
N HIS A 35 6.14 16.18 -2.72
CA HIS A 35 5.11 16.92 -3.45
C HIS A 35 4.04 17.55 -2.55
N GLY A 36 4.14 17.41 -1.22
CA GLY A 36 3.21 17.99 -0.26
C GLY A 36 1.81 17.33 -0.25
N ALA A 37 1.67 16.15 -0.84
CA ALA A 37 0.42 15.40 -0.81
C ALA A 37 0.14 14.77 0.58
N VAL A 38 1.22 14.48 1.32
CA VAL A 38 1.20 14.02 2.71
C VAL A 38 2.29 14.74 3.50
N ASN A 39 2.20 14.75 4.83
CA ASN A 39 3.19 15.35 5.72
C ASN A 39 3.61 14.38 6.84
N ALA A 40 4.69 14.72 7.55
CA ALA A 40 5.29 13.87 8.57
C ALA A 40 4.43 13.68 9.85
N LYS A 41 3.36 14.45 10.02
CA LYS A 41 2.41 14.33 11.13
C LYS A 41 1.18 13.49 10.76
N ASP A 42 1.01 13.15 9.49
CA ASP A 42 -0.14 12.36 9.03
C ASP A 42 0.00 10.89 9.48
N THR A 43 -1.13 10.28 9.85
CA THR A 43 -1.22 8.82 9.92
C THR A 43 -1.47 8.28 8.51
N LEU A 44 -0.54 7.47 7.99
CA LEU A 44 -0.60 6.95 6.63
C LEU A 44 -1.15 5.52 6.60
N LEU A 45 -2.15 5.28 5.76
CA LEU A 45 -2.57 3.95 5.35
C LEU A 45 -2.07 3.69 3.93
N VAL A 46 -1.14 2.75 3.79
CA VAL A 46 -0.63 2.31 2.49
C VAL A 46 -1.41 1.08 2.05
N TYR A 47 -2.08 1.15 0.90
CA TYR A 47 -2.93 0.09 0.38
C TYR A 47 -2.72 -0.03 -1.14
N TYR A 48 -2.43 -1.24 -1.61
CA TYR A 48 -2.18 -1.48 -3.03
C TYR A 48 -3.50 -1.61 -3.79
N GLY A 49 -3.57 -0.98 -4.97
CA GLY A 49 -4.81 -0.91 -5.77
C GLY A 49 -5.26 -2.25 -6.37
N ASP A 50 -4.40 -3.26 -6.38
CA ASP A 50 -4.66 -4.62 -6.86
C ASP A 50 -5.00 -5.62 -5.73
N ILE A 51 -5.00 -5.17 -4.47
CA ILE A 51 -5.39 -5.99 -3.32
C ILE A 51 -6.87 -5.79 -3.01
N LEU A 52 -7.62 -6.89 -2.94
CA LEU A 52 -8.97 -6.92 -2.38
C LEU A 52 -8.94 -7.60 -1.02
N THR A 53 -9.54 -6.97 -0.01
CA THR A 53 -9.61 -7.51 1.35
C THR A 53 -10.99 -7.33 1.96
N ASN A 54 -11.38 -8.25 2.84
CA ASN A 54 -12.52 -8.11 3.74
C ASN A 54 -12.11 -7.61 5.13
N MET A 55 -10.83 -7.31 5.34
CA MET A 55 -10.33 -6.75 6.59
C MET A 55 -10.91 -5.35 6.84
N GLY A 56 -11.42 -5.12 8.05
CA GLY A 56 -11.90 -3.81 8.48
C GLY A 56 -10.76 -2.80 8.62
N LEU A 57 -10.56 -1.94 7.60
CA LEU A 57 -9.52 -0.90 7.65
C LEU A 57 -9.71 0.09 8.81
N LYS A 58 -10.96 0.33 9.23
CA LYS A 58 -11.26 1.13 10.43
C LYS A 58 -10.77 0.48 11.71
N ASP A 59 -10.88 -0.84 11.83
CA ASP A 59 -10.40 -1.57 13.00
C ASP A 59 -8.88 -1.61 13.03
N LEU A 60 -8.23 -1.75 11.87
CA LEU A 60 -6.77 -1.65 11.75
C LEU A 60 -6.26 -0.27 12.18
N LEU A 61 -6.92 0.80 11.73
CA LEU A 61 -6.59 2.17 12.13
C LEU A 61 -6.77 2.38 13.63
N ARG A 62 -7.90 1.91 14.19
CA ARG A 62 -8.16 2.00 15.64
C ARG A 62 -7.08 1.27 16.43
N TYR A 63 -6.75 0.04 16.03
CA TYR A 63 -5.67 -0.73 16.65
C TYR A 63 -4.32 0.00 16.61
N HIS A 64 -3.95 0.55 15.45
CA HIS A 64 -2.71 1.33 15.31
C HIS A 64 -2.64 2.52 16.30
N GLN A 65 -3.74 3.26 16.41
CA GLN A 65 -3.86 4.41 17.30
C GLN A 65 -3.82 4.00 18.78
N ASP A 66 -4.56 2.95 19.15
CA ASP A 66 -4.62 2.43 20.52
C ASP A 66 -3.25 1.93 21.01
N GLN A 67 -2.50 1.26 20.14
CA GLN A 67 -1.15 0.76 20.46
C GLN A 67 -0.07 1.84 20.46
N ARG A 68 -0.35 3.05 19.97
CA ARG A 68 0.63 4.16 19.81
C ARG A 68 1.92 3.70 19.13
N SER A 69 1.80 2.77 18.19
CA SER A 69 2.94 2.18 17.50
C SER A 69 3.43 3.10 16.37
N SER A 70 4.74 3.10 16.10
CA SER A 70 5.28 3.84 14.94
C SER A 70 4.84 3.25 13.60
N ALA A 71 4.55 1.94 13.56
CA ALA A 71 4.06 1.25 12.38
C ALA A 71 3.20 0.03 12.80
N THR A 72 2.25 -0.33 11.95
CA THR A 72 1.41 -1.53 12.11
C THR A 72 1.32 -2.23 10.76
N VAL A 73 1.53 -3.55 10.75
CA VAL A 73 1.49 -4.37 9.54
C VAL A 73 0.40 -5.43 9.69
N ALA A 74 -0.52 -5.45 8.74
CA ALA A 74 -1.54 -6.50 8.62
C ALA A 74 -0.96 -7.69 7.84
N LEU A 75 -1.07 -8.89 8.41
CA LEU A 75 -0.62 -10.13 7.77
C LEU A 75 -1.81 -11.03 7.47
N ALA A 76 -1.78 -11.67 6.30
CA ALA A 76 -2.73 -12.70 5.91
C ALA A 76 -1.98 -14.02 5.71
N SER A 77 -2.57 -15.13 6.17
CA SER A 77 -2.07 -16.48 5.91
C SER A 77 -2.75 -17.09 4.69
N GLY A 78 -2.16 -18.16 4.14
CA GLY A 78 -2.80 -18.94 3.06
C GLY A 78 -2.62 -18.37 1.66
N PHE A 79 -1.67 -17.46 1.45
CA PHE A 79 -1.32 -17.02 0.10
C PHE A 79 -0.58 -18.15 -0.64
N THR A 80 -1.28 -18.83 -1.55
CA THR A 80 -0.63 -19.74 -2.49
C THR A 80 0.13 -18.90 -3.50
N VAL A 81 1.45 -18.92 -3.41
CA VAL A 81 2.31 -18.30 -4.42
C VAL A 81 2.09 -19.05 -5.74
N ARG A 82 1.39 -18.43 -6.69
CA ARG A 82 1.26 -18.94 -8.06
C ARG A 82 2.50 -18.58 -8.86
N VAL A 83 3.63 -19.14 -8.47
CA VAL A 83 4.82 -19.17 -9.33
C VAL A 83 4.76 -20.44 -10.15
N GLY A 84 5.24 -20.37 -11.39
CA GLY A 84 5.59 -21.57 -12.14
C GLY A 84 6.76 -22.22 -11.42
N LEU A 85 6.49 -23.24 -10.63
CA LEU A 85 7.54 -24.11 -10.11
C LEU A 85 7.92 -25.03 -11.26
N ALA A 86 9.20 -24.98 -11.65
CA ALA A 86 9.81 -26.04 -12.43
C ALA A 86 10.50 -26.96 -11.43
N ASP A 87 10.09 -28.22 -11.39
CA ASP A 87 10.89 -29.25 -10.75
C ASP A 87 12.12 -29.49 -11.64
N MET A 88 13.31 -29.30 -11.10
CA MET A 88 14.57 -29.64 -11.76
C MET A 88 15.15 -30.89 -11.11
N GLU A 89 15.52 -31.86 -11.92
CA GLU A 89 16.30 -33.04 -11.49
C GLU A 89 17.73 -32.61 -11.09
N GLU A 90 18.50 -33.48 -10.41
CA GLU A 90 19.89 -33.17 -10.00
C GLU A 90 20.81 -32.80 -11.18
N ASP A 91 20.45 -33.18 -12.42
CA ASP A 91 21.19 -32.84 -13.64
C ASP A 91 20.81 -31.49 -14.25
N GLY A 92 19.88 -30.76 -13.62
CA GLY A 92 19.45 -29.43 -14.00
C GLY A 92 18.53 -29.37 -15.22
N LYS A 93 17.83 -30.48 -15.54
CA LYS A 93 16.75 -30.52 -16.54
C LYS A 93 15.37 -30.52 -15.91
#